data_AF-G2PF12-F1
#
_entry.id   AF-G2PF12-F1
#
_cell.length_a   1.000
_cell.length_b   1.000
_cell.length_c   1.000
_cell.angle_alpha   90.00
_cell.angle_beta   90.00
_cell.angle_gamma   90.00
#
_symmetry.space_group_name_H-M   'P 1'
#
loop_
_entity.id
_entity.type
_entity.pdbx_description
1 polymer ?
#
loop_
_entity_poly.entity_id
_entity_poly.type
_entity_poly.pdbx_seq_one_letter_code
_entity_poly.pdbx_strand_id
1 'polypeptide(L)'
;MSTRAAPPPHTGSRPGGRSARIRAAVHRAVEELLTDEGDELLTIPVVAARAGVHATTVYRRWGSVGELLTDVATSRFSGDIVVPDTGSLREDLERYASGLAKDLNDPDTLPLVRATIGTAGDQGASACTGERRQQLQAMLEREQARGNETPTVERVTDAVIAPLYYRAVFTDQALTPEWTRTLVSNLLPD
;
A
#
# COMPACT_ATOMS: atom_id res chain seq x y z
N MET A 1 41.24 -48.29 -23.01
CA MET A 1 41.47 -46.85 -23.21
C MET A 1 40.25 -46.11 -22.70
N SER A 2 40.46 -45.21 -21.72
CA SER A 2 39.45 -44.61 -20.86
C SER A 2 38.53 -43.61 -21.57
N THR A 3 37.22 -43.76 -21.40
CA THR A 3 36.21 -42.75 -21.68
C THR A 3 36.14 -41.77 -20.51
N ARG A 4 36.44 -40.49 -20.76
CA ARG A 4 36.36 -39.42 -19.75
C ARG A 4 34.93 -38.90 -19.70
N ALA A 5 34.23 -39.13 -18.58
CA ALA A 5 32.89 -38.61 -18.33
C ALA A 5 32.89 -37.07 -18.21
N ALA A 6 31.86 -36.43 -18.77
CA ALA A 6 31.64 -34.99 -18.67
C ALA A 6 31.14 -34.59 -17.27
N PRO A 7 31.51 -33.40 -16.74
CA PRO A 7 31.07 -32.95 -15.43
C PRO A 7 29.57 -32.57 -15.45
N PRO A 8 28.87 -32.69 -14.30
CA PRO A 8 27.46 -32.34 -14.21
C PRO A 8 27.25 -30.83 -14.34
N PRO A 9 26.09 -30.38 -14.88
CA PRO A 9 25.80 -28.96 -15.01
C PRO A 9 25.66 -28.33 -13.61
N HIS A 10 26.42 -27.27 -13.36
CA HIS A 10 26.21 -26.43 -12.20
C HIS A 10 24.81 -25.84 -12.25
N THR A 11 24.00 -26.14 -11.23
CA THR A 11 22.71 -25.48 -10.99
C THR A 11 22.99 -24.02 -10.62
N GLY A 12 23.23 -23.19 -11.62
CA GLY A 12 23.29 -21.74 -11.48
C GLY A 12 21.95 -21.25 -10.95
N SER A 13 21.94 -20.85 -9.67
CA SER A 13 20.84 -20.09 -9.09
C SER A 13 20.49 -18.94 -10.03
N ARG A 14 19.26 -18.94 -10.54
CA ARG A 14 18.75 -17.81 -11.34
C ARG A 14 19.01 -16.50 -10.58
N PRO A 15 19.51 -15.44 -11.23
CA PRO A 15 19.89 -14.18 -10.56
C PRO A 15 18.78 -13.55 -9.71
N GLY A 16 17.50 -13.86 -10.01
CA GLY A 16 16.34 -13.33 -9.31
C GLY A 16 16.28 -13.66 -7.82
N GLY A 17 16.85 -14.78 -7.36
CA GLY A 17 16.80 -15.17 -5.95
C GLY A 17 17.55 -14.21 -5.02
N ARG A 18 18.71 -13.70 -5.47
CA ARG A 18 19.49 -12.72 -4.69
C ARG A 18 18.81 -11.35 -4.68
N SER A 19 18.32 -10.91 -5.83
CA SER A 19 17.61 -9.63 -5.96
C SER A 19 16.31 -9.59 -5.17
N ALA A 20 15.57 -10.69 -5.11
CA ALA A 20 14.36 -10.79 -4.30
C ALA A 20 14.68 -10.75 -2.80
N ARG A 21 15.71 -11.48 -2.34
CA ARG A 21 16.17 -11.45 -0.94
C ARG A 21 16.62 -10.05 -0.52
N ILE A 22 17.35 -9.34 -1.37
CA ILE A 22 17.76 -7.95 -1.11
C ILE A 22 16.54 -7.04 -1.00
N ARG A 23 15.55 -7.18 -1.90
CA ARG A 23 14.30 -6.40 -1.84
C ARG A 23 13.60 -6.62 -0.50
N ALA A 24 13.40 -7.88 -0.12
CA ALA A 24 12.73 -8.24 1.12
C ALA A 24 13.47 -7.75 2.37
N ALA A 25 14.80 -7.82 2.39
CA ALA A 25 15.60 -7.32 3.51
C ALA A 25 15.50 -5.78 3.65
N VAL A 26 15.53 -5.06 2.53
CA VAL A 26 15.36 -3.61 2.52
C VAL A 26 13.95 -3.20 2.90
N HIS A 27 12.92 -3.89 2.42
CA HIS A 27 11.52 -3.63 2.80
C HIS A 27 11.30 -3.80 4.30
N ARG A 28 11.77 -4.92 4.86
CA ARG A 28 11.70 -5.15 6.30
C ARG A 28 12.43 -4.09 7.11
N ALA A 29 13.63 -3.69 6.68
CA ALA A 29 14.38 -2.64 7.35
C ALA A 29 13.61 -1.31 7.38
N VAL A 30 12.89 -0.96 6.32
CA VAL A 30 12.02 0.23 6.30
C VAL A 30 10.87 0.08 7.30
N GLU A 31 10.17 -1.06 7.31
CA GLU A 31 9.05 -1.31 8.23
C GLU A 31 9.50 -1.23 9.70
N GLU A 32 10.64 -1.84 10.04
CA GLU A 32 11.18 -1.79 11.39
C GLU A 32 11.64 -0.37 11.78
N LEU A 33 12.25 0.38 10.86
CA LEU A 33 12.68 1.77 11.12
C LEU A 33 11.50 2.73 11.28
N LEU A 34 10.36 2.44 10.66
CA LEU A 34 9.14 3.25 10.79
C LEU A 34 8.33 2.95 12.06
N THR A 35 8.57 1.80 12.67
CA THR A 35 7.89 1.35 13.90
C THR A 35 8.74 1.55 15.15
N ASP A 36 10.07 1.64 15.03
CA ASP A 36 10.94 2.05 16.12
C ASP A 36 10.66 3.51 16.54
N GLU A 37 10.53 3.76 17.84
CA GLU A 37 10.26 5.09 18.43
C GLU A 37 11.44 6.08 18.32
N GLY A 38 12.42 5.81 17.45
CA GLY A 38 13.56 6.68 17.24
C GLY A 38 13.23 7.82 16.28
N ASP A 39 13.55 9.06 16.67
CA ASP A 39 13.53 10.26 15.80
C ASP A 39 14.59 10.21 14.67
N GLU A 40 15.09 9.03 14.31
CA GLU A 40 16.10 8.91 13.26
C GLU A 40 15.45 9.12 11.90
N LEU A 41 15.88 10.17 11.18
CA LEU A 41 15.42 10.45 9.83
C LEU A 41 15.64 9.23 8.92
N LEU A 42 14.57 8.78 8.26
CA LEU A 42 14.64 7.68 7.31
C LEU A 42 15.49 8.10 6.09
N THR A 43 16.70 7.55 5.98
CA THR A 43 17.62 7.82 4.87
C THR A 43 18.13 6.52 4.24
N ILE A 44 18.55 6.57 2.96
CA ILE A 44 19.12 5.40 2.27
C ILE A 44 20.29 4.76 3.04
N PRO A 45 21.25 5.51 3.61
CA PRO A 45 22.32 4.92 4.42
C PRO A 45 21.81 4.18 5.67
N VAL A 46 20.86 4.76 6.40
CA VAL A 46 20.26 4.14 7.60
C VAL A 46 19.54 2.85 7.25
N VAL A 47 18.72 2.87 6.19
CA VAL A 47 18.03 1.67 5.69
C VAL A 47 19.03 0.61 5.25
N ALA A 48 20.08 0.98 4.51
CA ALA A 48 21.09 0.05 4.03
C ALA A 48 21.83 -0.63 5.19
N ALA A 49 22.20 0.14 6.22
CA ALA A 49 22.82 -0.37 7.44
C ALA A 49 21.91 -1.37 8.15
N ARG A 50 20.63 -1.03 8.36
CA ARG A 50 19.64 -1.92 8.99
C ARG A 50 19.41 -3.19 8.17
N ALA A 51 19.31 -3.08 6.85
CA ALA A 51 19.10 -4.21 5.95
C ALA A 51 20.34 -5.10 5.76
N GLY A 52 21.52 -4.70 6.27
CA GLY A 52 22.78 -5.41 6.09
C GLY A 52 23.27 -5.41 4.64
N VAL A 53 22.98 -4.36 3.88
CA VAL A 53 23.38 -4.21 2.46
C VAL A 53 24.18 -2.92 2.24
N HIS A 54 24.94 -2.87 1.16
CA HIS A 54 25.69 -1.67 0.82
C HIS A 54 24.77 -0.56 0.28
N ALA A 55 24.94 0.69 0.70
CA ALA A 55 24.08 1.82 0.29
C ALA A 55 23.99 1.99 -1.24
N THR A 56 25.08 1.78 -1.97
CA THR A 56 25.06 1.82 -3.46
C THR A 56 24.13 0.80 -4.10
N THR A 57 23.84 -0.32 -3.41
CA THR A 57 22.85 -1.31 -3.88
C THR A 57 21.44 -0.76 -3.78
N VAL A 58 21.15 0.00 -2.72
CA VAL A 58 19.84 0.64 -2.52
C VAL A 58 19.68 1.81 -3.49
N TYR A 59 20.67 2.72 -3.57
CA TYR A 59 20.64 3.83 -4.53
C TYR A 59 20.46 3.38 -5.98
N ARG A 60 21.17 2.34 -6.43
CA ARG A 60 21.03 1.84 -7.81
C ARG A 60 19.63 1.33 -8.13
N ARG A 61 18.89 0.84 -7.14
CA ARG A 61 17.59 0.19 -7.35
C ARG A 61 16.41 1.13 -7.17
N TRP A 62 16.48 2.03 -6.18
CA TRP A 62 15.37 2.91 -5.84
C TRP A 62 15.70 4.39 -6.01
N GLY A 63 16.97 4.81 -6.15
CA GLY A 63 17.34 6.22 -6.36
C GLY A 63 17.15 7.16 -5.15
N SER A 64 15.97 7.12 -4.51
CA SER A 64 15.55 7.97 -3.40
C SER A 64 14.78 7.19 -2.33
N VAL A 65 14.63 7.79 -1.14
CA VAL A 65 13.79 7.23 -0.06
C VAL A 65 12.31 7.21 -0.47
N GLY A 66 11.85 8.21 -1.23
CA GLY A 66 10.47 8.28 -1.70
C GLY A 66 10.11 7.10 -2.63
N GLU A 67 10.95 6.81 -3.62
CA GLU A 67 10.76 5.65 -4.50
C GLU A 67 10.84 4.32 -3.75
N LEU A 68 11.68 4.24 -2.71
CA LEU A 68 11.73 3.07 -1.84
C LEU A 68 10.43 2.91 -1.03
N LEU A 69 9.93 3.98 -0.41
CA LEU A 69 8.67 3.96 0.34
C LEU A 69 7.49 3.57 -0.55
N THR A 70 7.43 4.08 -1.79
CA THR A 70 6.42 3.68 -2.77
C THR A 70 6.50 2.19 -3.09
N ASP A 71 7.70 1.62 -3.26
CA ASP A 71 7.89 0.19 -3.52
C ASP A 71 7.49 -0.69 -2.33
N VAL A 72 7.76 -0.24 -1.09
CA VAL A 72 7.33 -0.91 0.15
C VAL A 72 5.81 -0.84 0.29
N ALA A 73 5.22 0.36 0.14
CA ALA A 73 3.78 0.55 0.19
C ALA A 73 3.07 -0.29 -0.87
N THR A 74 3.56 -0.29 -2.11
CA THR A 74 3.01 -1.16 -3.18
C THR A 74 3.09 -2.62 -2.75
N SER A 75 4.23 -3.11 -2.27
CA SER A 75 4.35 -4.51 -1.82
C SER A 75 3.40 -4.86 -0.66
N ARG A 76 3.08 -3.90 0.20
CA ARG A 76 2.19 -4.10 1.36
C ARG A 76 0.71 -4.04 0.99
N PHE A 77 0.35 -3.15 0.07
CA PHE A 77 -1.03 -2.88 -0.33
C PHE A 77 -1.48 -3.63 -1.60
N SER A 78 -0.56 -4.17 -2.41
CA SER A 78 -0.88 -5.02 -3.57
C SER A 78 -1.40 -6.43 -3.21
N GLY A 79 -1.78 -6.68 -1.95
CA GLY A 79 -2.58 -7.86 -1.64
C GLY A 79 -3.94 -7.75 -2.31
N ASP A 80 -4.52 -8.86 -2.75
CA ASP A 80 -5.84 -8.89 -3.41
C ASP A 80 -6.92 -8.24 -2.54
N ILE A 81 -7.08 -6.92 -2.63
CA ILE A 81 -8.27 -6.22 -2.16
C ILE A 81 -9.37 -6.72 -3.10
N VAL A 82 -10.07 -7.75 -2.64
CA VAL A 82 -11.26 -8.25 -3.32
C VAL A 82 -12.28 -7.12 -3.25
N VAL A 83 -12.43 -6.41 -4.37
CA VAL A 83 -13.44 -5.37 -4.52
C VAL A 83 -14.80 -5.98 -4.21
N PRO A 84 -15.49 -5.54 -3.14
CA PRO A 84 -16.77 -6.11 -2.75
C PRO A 84 -17.76 -6.13 -3.92
N ASP A 85 -18.56 -7.20 -3.98
CA ASP A 85 -19.64 -7.36 -4.96
C ASP A 85 -20.82 -8.07 -4.31
N THR A 86 -21.45 -7.37 -3.37
CA THR A 86 -22.57 -7.89 -2.56
C THR A 86 -23.92 -7.79 -3.25
N GLY A 87 -23.99 -7.05 -4.37
CA GLY A 87 -25.25 -6.69 -5.00
C GLY A 87 -25.80 -5.33 -4.57
N SER A 88 -25.14 -4.65 -3.62
CA SER A 88 -25.53 -3.32 -3.13
C SER A 88 -24.32 -2.41 -3.03
N LEU A 89 -24.34 -1.27 -3.74
CA LEU A 89 -23.29 -0.26 -3.62
C LEU A 89 -23.11 0.23 -2.19
N ARG A 90 -24.18 0.36 -1.40
CA ARG A 90 -24.08 0.74 0.02
C ARG A 90 -23.23 -0.25 0.78
N GLU A 91 -23.58 -1.53 0.71
CA GLU A 91 -22.86 -2.58 1.44
C GLU A 91 -21.41 -2.73 0.95
N ASP A 92 -21.21 -2.58 -0.36
CA ASP A 92 -19.87 -2.61 -0.97
C ASP A 92 -18.98 -1.47 -0.46
N LEU A 93 -19.50 -0.24 -0.42
CA LEU A 93 -18.79 0.92 0.12
C LEU A 93 -18.55 0.83 1.63
N GLU A 94 -19.50 0.29 2.40
CA GLU A 94 -19.32 0.07 3.84
C GLU A 94 -18.21 -0.95 4.13
N ARG A 95 -18.18 -2.06 3.40
CA ARG A 95 -17.12 -3.08 3.52
C ARG A 95 -15.77 -2.50 3.11
N TYR A 96 -15.72 -1.79 1.99
CA TYR A 96 -14.50 -1.16 1.50
C TYR A 96 -13.96 -0.11 2.47
N ALA A 97 -14.81 0.82 2.94
CA ALA A 97 -14.44 1.85 3.89
C ALA A 97 -14.00 1.27 5.24
N SER A 98 -14.65 0.19 5.70
CA SER A 98 -14.27 -0.50 6.94
C SER A 98 -12.92 -1.20 6.82
N GLY A 99 -12.63 -1.84 5.68
CA GLY A 99 -11.32 -2.41 5.39
C GLY A 99 -10.22 -1.35 5.42
N LEU A 100 -10.44 -0.24 4.72
CA LEU A 100 -9.50 0.87 4.72
C LEU A 100 -9.31 1.49 6.11
N ALA A 101 -10.38 1.66 6.88
CA ALA A 101 -10.31 2.16 8.25
C ALA A 101 -9.51 1.21 9.17
N LYS A 102 -9.64 -0.11 8.99
CA LYS A 102 -8.86 -1.10 9.71
C LYS A 102 -7.37 -0.98 9.39
N ASP A 103 -7.02 -0.88 8.11
CA ASP A 103 -5.63 -0.73 7.67
C ASP A 103 -5.02 0.59 8.17
N LEU A 104 -5.78 1.68 8.17
CA LEU A 104 -5.31 2.98 8.66
C LEU A 104 -5.22 3.07 10.19
N ASN A 105 -5.93 2.20 10.93
CA ASN A 105 -5.79 2.08 12.39
C ASN A 105 -4.68 1.10 12.80
N ASP A 106 -4.11 0.34 11.87
CA ASP A 106 -3.06 -0.64 12.17
C ASP A 106 -1.72 0.08 12.46
N PRO A 107 -1.14 -0.11 13.67
CA PRO A 107 0.11 0.53 14.06
C PRO A 107 1.30 0.16 13.17
N ASP A 108 1.25 -0.97 12.46
CA ASP A 108 2.31 -1.38 11.53
C ASP A 108 2.13 -0.73 10.14
N THR A 109 0.91 -0.30 9.81
CA THR A 109 0.54 0.21 8.49
C THR A 109 0.53 1.74 8.43
N LEU A 110 0.03 2.40 9.48
CA LEU A 110 -0.09 3.86 9.53
C LEU A 110 1.24 4.62 9.40
N PRO A 111 2.36 4.21 10.04
CA PRO A 111 3.66 4.86 9.86
C PRO A 111 4.14 4.84 8.42
N LEU A 112 3.95 3.73 7.70
CA LEU A 112 4.28 3.62 6.27
C LEU A 112 3.44 4.56 5.41
N VAL A 113 2.13 4.67 5.68
CA VAL A 113 1.25 5.61 5.00
C VAL A 113 1.71 7.06 5.23
N ARG A 114 1.98 7.44 6.48
CA ARG A 114 2.47 8.79 6.84
C ARG A 114 3.82 9.10 6.18
N ALA A 115 4.77 8.17 6.23
CA ALA A 115 6.08 8.33 5.60
C ALA A 115 5.97 8.49 4.08
N THR A 116 5.12 7.69 3.43
CA THR A 116 4.90 7.76 1.98
C THR A 116 4.30 9.11 1.59
N ILE A 117 3.26 9.57 2.29
CA ILE A 117 2.63 10.88 2.03
C ILE A 117 3.63 12.03 2.28
N GLY A 118 4.37 11.99 3.39
CA GLY A 118 5.29 13.06 3.76
C GLY A 118 6.58 13.14 2.93
N THR A 119 7.10 11.99 2.47
CA THR A 119 8.44 11.91 1.84
C THR A 119 8.38 11.82 0.32
N ALA A 120 7.40 11.10 -0.23
CA ALA A 120 7.32 10.86 -1.67
C ALA A 120 6.48 11.90 -2.42
N GLY A 121 5.84 12.84 -1.71
CA GLY A 121 5.03 13.91 -2.28
C GLY A 121 4.03 13.38 -3.32
N ASP A 122 3.93 14.07 -4.46
CA ASP A 122 3.00 13.70 -5.54
C ASP A 122 3.20 12.28 -6.09
N GLN A 123 4.43 11.75 -6.06
CA GLN A 123 4.73 10.41 -6.57
C GLN A 123 4.26 9.30 -5.63
N GLY A 124 4.36 9.49 -4.31
CA GLY A 124 3.81 8.56 -3.32
C GLY A 124 2.29 8.59 -3.26
N ALA A 125 1.71 9.78 -3.41
CA ALA A 125 0.26 9.95 -3.51
C ALA A 125 -0.30 9.24 -4.77
N SER A 126 0.41 9.31 -5.90
CA SER A 126 -0.04 8.73 -7.17
C SER A 126 -0.22 7.20 -7.13
N ALA A 127 0.74 6.46 -6.55
CA ALA A 127 0.68 4.99 -6.49
C ALA A 127 -0.51 4.50 -5.65
N CYS A 128 -0.77 5.14 -4.50
CA CYS A 128 -1.89 4.82 -3.62
C CYS A 128 -3.26 5.24 -4.20
N THR A 129 -3.29 6.22 -5.10
CA THR A 129 -4.54 6.80 -5.64
C THR A 129 -5.05 6.06 -6.87
N GLY A 130 -4.15 5.57 -7.73
CA GLY A 130 -4.52 4.88 -8.96
C GLY A 130 -5.31 3.58 -8.73
N GLU A 131 -4.85 2.74 -7.81
CA GLU A 131 -5.51 1.47 -7.47
C GLU A 131 -6.90 1.72 -6.83
N ARG A 132 -6.99 2.64 -5.88
CA ARG A 132 -8.26 3.01 -5.22
C ARG A 132 -9.29 3.51 -6.24
N ARG A 133 -8.87 4.35 -7.18
CA ARG A 133 -9.75 4.84 -8.25
C ARG A 133 -10.32 3.68 -9.08
N GLN A 134 -9.49 2.69 -9.44
CA GLN A 134 -9.95 1.52 -10.20
C GLN A 134 -10.94 0.66 -9.40
N GLN A 135 -10.68 0.46 -8.11
CA GLN A 135 -11.57 -0.31 -7.23
C GLN A 135 -12.93 0.38 -7.05
N LEU A 136 -12.94 1.70 -6.83
CA LEU A 136 -14.17 2.50 -6.77
C LEU A 136 -14.93 2.46 -8.10
N GLN A 137 -14.23 2.63 -9.22
CA GLN A 137 -14.82 2.57 -10.55
C GLN A 137 -15.53 1.22 -10.78
N ALA A 138 -14.90 0.10 -10.41
CA ALA A 138 -15.50 -1.21 -10.56
C ALA A 138 -16.79 -1.40 -9.74
N MET A 139 -16.86 -0.90 -8.49
CA MET A 139 -18.09 -0.96 -7.69
C MET A 139 -19.22 -0.13 -8.31
N LEU A 140 -18.90 1.08 -8.81
CA LEU A 140 -19.88 1.97 -9.41
C LEU A 140 -20.38 1.44 -10.76
N GLU A 141 -19.51 0.87 -11.59
CA GLU A 141 -19.90 0.25 -12.87
C GLU A 141 -20.85 -0.94 -12.67
N ARG A 142 -20.61 -1.76 -11.64
CA ARG A 142 -21.51 -2.87 -11.28
C ARG A 142 -22.89 -2.37 -10.85
N GLU A 143 -22.93 -1.29 -10.08
CA GLU A 143 -24.19 -0.68 -9.63
C GLU A 143 -24.97 -0.05 -10.80
N GLN A 144 -24.27 0.66 -11.70
CA GLN A 144 -24.87 1.18 -12.93
C GLN A 144 -25.42 0.07 -13.82
N ALA A 145 -24.73 -1.07 -13.92
CA ALA A 145 -25.19 -2.22 -14.69
C ALA A 145 -26.48 -2.84 -14.11
N ARG A 146 -26.79 -2.61 -12.82
CA ARG A 146 -28.06 -3.00 -12.18
C ARG A 146 -29.19 -2.00 -12.47
N GLY A 147 -28.90 -0.87 -13.12
CA GLY A 147 -29.86 0.19 -13.45
C GLY A 147 -30.04 1.26 -12.38
N ASN A 148 -29.20 1.26 -11.34
CA ASN A 148 -29.27 2.22 -10.25
C ASN A 148 -28.42 3.47 -10.54
N GLU A 149 -28.84 4.61 -9.98
CA GLU A 149 -28.02 5.82 -10.02
C GLU A 149 -26.82 5.69 -9.10
N THR A 150 -25.68 6.26 -9.51
CA THR A 150 -24.43 6.18 -8.74
C THR A 150 -23.76 7.53 -8.60
N PRO A 151 -23.09 7.82 -7.47
CA PRO A 151 -22.18 8.96 -7.39
C PRO A 151 -20.99 8.79 -8.34
N THR A 152 -20.25 9.87 -8.59
CA THR A 152 -18.97 9.79 -9.29
C THR A 152 -17.87 9.26 -8.38
N VAL A 153 -16.78 8.73 -8.96
CA VAL A 153 -15.61 8.28 -8.18
C VAL A 153 -15.05 9.42 -7.32
N GLU A 154 -15.02 10.63 -7.86
CA GLU A 154 -14.54 11.83 -7.16
C GLU A 154 -15.41 12.09 -5.93
N ARG A 155 -16.74 11.99 -6.08
CA ARG A 155 -17.65 12.20 -4.95
C ARG A 155 -17.53 11.12 -3.88
N VAL A 156 -17.32 9.86 -4.26
CA VAL A 156 -17.02 8.78 -3.29
C VAL A 156 -15.69 9.05 -2.59
N THR A 157 -14.68 9.49 -3.35
CA THR A 157 -13.35 9.81 -2.82
C THR A 157 -13.43 10.92 -1.78
N ASP A 158 -14.08 12.03 -2.12
CA ASP A 158 -14.19 13.20 -1.25
C ASP A 158 -15.06 12.94 -0.01
N ALA A 159 -16.15 12.17 -0.15
CA ALA A 159 -17.11 11.93 0.92
C ALA A 159 -16.71 10.78 1.87
N VAL A 160 -15.97 9.79 1.38
CA VAL A 160 -15.67 8.56 2.14
C VAL A 160 -14.17 8.37 2.33
N ILE A 161 -13.37 8.47 1.27
CA ILE A 161 -11.94 8.10 1.33
C ILE A 161 -11.09 9.20 1.96
N ALA A 162 -11.27 10.45 1.52
CA ALA A 162 -10.51 11.59 2.02
C ALA A 162 -10.69 11.83 3.54
N PRO A 163 -11.90 11.72 4.12
CA PRO A 163 -12.06 11.86 5.57
C PRO A 163 -11.33 10.78 6.38
N LEU A 164 -11.30 9.53 5.89
CA LEU A 164 -10.55 8.44 6.53
C LEU A 164 -9.06 8.77 6.60
N TYR A 165 -8.47 9.19 5.46
CA TYR A 165 -7.08 9.63 5.39
C TYR A 165 -6.81 10.85 6.25
N TYR A 166 -7.70 11.82 6.22
CA TYR A 166 -7.53 13.05 7.00
C TYR A 166 -7.43 12.75 8.49
N ARG A 167 -8.37 11.96 9.01
CA ARG A 167 -8.34 11.57 10.43
C ARG A 167 -7.10 10.75 10.77
N ALA A 168 -6.74 9.77 9.95
CA ALA A 168 -5.59 8.91 10.21
C ALA A 168 -4.25 9.68 10.22
N VAL A 169 -4.08 10.62 9.29
CA VAL A 169 -2.79 11.29 9.06
C VAL A 169 -2.63 12.54 9.91
N PHE A 170 -3.69 13.33 10.08
CA PHE A 170 -3.60 14.68 10.65
C PHE A 170 -4.25 14.82 12.03
N THR A 171 -4.84 13.75 12.58
CA THR A 171 -5.53 13.79 13.87
C THR A 171 -5.22 12.56 14.72
N ASP A 172 -5.59 12.62 16.01
CA ASP A 172 -5.57 11.47 16.92
C ASP A 172 -6.95 10.79 17.05
N GLN A 173 -7.88 11.05 16.12
CA GLN A 173 -9.24 10.50 16.16
C GLN A 173 -9.27 9.08 15.61
N ALA A 174 -9.80 8.15 16.39
CA ALA A 174 -10.00 6.77 15.95
C ALA A 174 -11.00 6.66 14.78
N LEU A 175 -10.69 5.81 13.80
CA LEU A 175 -11.61 5.48 12.70
C LEU A 175 -12.58 4.38 13.15
N THR A 176 -13.58 4.74 13.95
CA THR A 176 -14.52 3.75 14.51
C THR A 176 -15.47 3.21 13.44
N PRO A 177 -15.94 1.95 13.54
CA PRO A 177 -16.91 1.39 12.59
C PRO A 177 -18.23 2.16 12.51
N GLU A 178 -18.64 2.81 13.61
CA GLU A 178 -19.81 3.68 13.62
C GLU A 178 -19.58 4.93 12.79
N TRP A 179 -18.47 5.64 13.01
CA TRP A 179 -18.18 6.85 12.25
C TRP A 179 -17.97 6.54 10.76
N THR A 180 -17.24 5.46 10.42
CA THR A 180 -17.04 5.06 9.02
C THR A 180 -18.37 4.82 8.29
N ARG A 181 -19.36 4.20 8.94
CA ARG A 181 -20.71 4.02 8.37
C ARG A 181 -21.44 5.33 8.13
N THR A 182 -21.21 6.37 8.95
CA THR A 182 -21.85 7.68 8.73
C THR A 182 -21.36 8.34 7.44
N LEU A 183 -20.10 8.12 7.03
CA LEU A 183 -19.59 8.62 5.75
C LEU A 183 -20.37 8.05 4.56
N VAL A 184 -20.62 6.74 4.57
CA VAL A 184 -21.39 6.07 3.50
C VAL A 184 -22.86 6.48 3.55
N SER A 185 -23.45 6.59 4.75
CA SER A 185 -24.84 7.02 4.94
C SER A 185 -25.09 8.45 4.45
N ASN A 186 -24.11 9.35 4.64
CA ASN A 186 -24.20 10.73 4.15
C ASN A 186 -24.06 10.83 2.62
N LEU A 187 -23.28 9.94 2.01
CA LEU A 187 -23.10 9.89 0.57
C LEU A 187 -24.33 9.30 -0.15
N LEU A 188 -24.86 8.22 0.41
CA LEU A 188 -26.02 7.49 -0.09
C LEU A 188 -27.12 7.59 0.97
N PRO A 189 -27.97 8.63 0.95
CA PRO A 189 -29.16 8.67 1.80
C PRO A 189 -30.19 7.62 1.37
N ASP A 190 -31.08 7.24 2.28
CA ASP A 190 -32.16 6.27 2.04
C ASP A 190 -33.25 6.78 1.09
#